data_AF-A0AAW0GU38-F1
#
_entry.id   AF-A0AAW0GU38-F1
#
_cell.length_a   1.000
_cell.length_b   1.000
_cell.length_c   1.000
_cell.angle_alpha   90.00
_cell.angle_beta   90.00
_cell.angle_gamma   90.00
#
_symmetry.space_group_name_H-M   'P 1'
#
loop_
_entity.id
_entity.type
_entity.pdbx_description
1 polymer ?
#
loop_
_entity_poly.entity_id
_entity_poly.type
_entity_poly.pdbx_seq_one_letter_code
_entity_poly.pdbx_strand_id
1 'polypeptide(L)'
;MSDTPTNVLHVLADYLHSIPDDHPVHISLRTYALSLSLSLGPALLPFLTSSKARSGGLKALRNVLQRELGLASFASSMTVGVGGGAALKLFWDEWSERYAQQKSSSKESESPLLRWWQKIAAWLASLDDVHRSFISNIISSYLAIRLLQSRRRLSRSAPPRAPIPMTALTTSTPAKPSFTLDLTLLFAVRAVDCLVRSKLFPSPEDVRRDQRERVRKKRQDITTKLDAFIFWASSARIMWCFFYRPEMLPRSYNKWIMSLANVDPRILLILRAFRVGDISYIKGISNPPELVTTFAQDLGFPKSWGDISLLPAYGGAAATNAWKALGVSRDGLGGLPCEIVHGGISSNCTANSGLRGIDAFSRALAIYVPVHILPILVTRPWKLLQTSQLITTFRSILRSAGFLSTFVSSIWLAICMTRTLALARLFPGISHDFWDGPYGCAFLGSLVCGSSIWIEEGKRRGEMALYVLPRAVRACIPLSWLKSGHKSVRTIERLVFVLSLATLLTANTHSQDALRGLSRWTLAFVMKGPNTGFWKRRRQNTSVAPTPVESGSPDQSPVSLPNTQ
;
A
#
# COMPACT_ATOMS: atom_id res chain seq x y z
N MET A 1 5.84 -55.13 10.82
CA MET A 1 6.59 -53.90 10.51
C MET A 1 6.13 -53.39 9.16
N SER A 2 5.14 -52.49 9.15
CA SER A 2 4.69 -51.80 7.94
C SER A 2 4.20 -50.41 8.36
N ASP A 3 5.16 -49.53 8.70
CA ASP A 3 4.89 -48.12 8.97
C ASP A 3 4.49 -47.45 7.66
N THR A 4 3.19 -47.35 7.45
CA THR A 4 2.62 -46.64 6.32
C THR A 4 2.72 -45.13 6.55
N PRO A 5 3.07 -44.33 5.53
CA PRO A 5 3.22 -42.87 5.63
C PRO A 5 1.94 -42.14 6.04
N THR A 6 0.78 -42.80 5.98
CA THR A 6 -0.51 -42.29 6.46
C THR A 6 -0.57 -42.18 7.97
N ASN A 7 0.06 -43.10 8.72
CA ASN A 7 0.00 -43.10 10.19
C ASN A 7 0.78 -41.90 10.78
N VAL A 8 1.92 -41.55 10.17
CA VAL A 8 2.74 -40.39 10.56
C VAL A 8 2.01 -39.07 10.33
N LEU A 9 1.28 -38.95 9.22
CA LEU A 9 0.50 -37.73 8.92
C LEU A 9 -0.67 -37.56 9.88
N HIS A 10 -1.33 -38.64 10.28
CA HIS A 10 -2.40 -38.60 11.28
C HIS A 10 -1.87 -38.21 12.67
N VAL A 11 -0.78 -38.84 13.12
CA VAL A 11 -0.15 -38.49 14.40
C VAL A 11 0.35 -37.04 14.43
N LEU A 12 0.92 -36.55 13.32
CA LEU A 12 1.31 -35.14 13.18
C LEU A 12 0.09 -34.21 13.19
N ALA A 13 -1.01 -34.58 12.55
CA ALA A 13 -2.23 -33.79 12.55
C ALA A 13 -2.83 -33.71 13.97
N ASP A 14 -2.90 -34.82 14.69
CA ASP A 14 -3.40 -34.88 16.06
C ASP A 14 -2.51 -34.07 17.02
N TYR A 15 -1.20 -34.15 16.87
CA TYR A 15 -0.24 -33.33 17.61
C TYR A 15 -0.40 -31.83 17.29
N LEU A 16 -0.60 -31.47 16.02
CA LEU A 16 -0.84 -30.07 15.66
C LEU A 16 -2.19 -29.56 16.20
N HIS A 17 -3.19 -30.43 16.31
CA HIS A 17 -4.49 -30.08 16.87
C HIS A 17 -4.49 -29.93 18.40
N SER A 18 -3.57 -30.59 19.11
CA SER A 18 -3.45 -30.47 20.57
C SER A 18 -2.77 -29.18 21.03
N ILE A 19 -2.00 -28.54 20.14
CA ILE A 19 -1.27 -27.29 20.43
C ILE A 19 -2.22 -26.08 20.38
N PRO A 20 -2.15 -25.15 21.35
CA PRO A 20 -2.92 -23.90 21.34
C PRO A 20 -2.74 -23.07 20.06
N ASP A 21 -3.80 -22.38 19.63
CA ASP A 21 -3.83 -21.59 18.40
C ASP A 21 -2.81 -20.43 18.38
N ASP A 22 -2.40 -19.93 19.55
CA ASP A 22 -1.42 -18.87 19.77
C ASP A 22 0.02 -19.37 19.91
N HIS A 23 0.24 -20.69 19.85
CA HIS A 23 1.57 -21.26 19.94
C HIS A 23 2.45 -20.85 18.73
N PRO A 24 3.77 -20.62 18.93
CA PRO A 24 4.68 -20.17 17.87
C PRO A 24 4.71 -21.05 16.61
N VAL A 25 4.45 -22.36 16.76
CA VAL A 25 4.36 -23.30 15.63
C VAL A 25 3.18 -22.96 14.70
N HIS A 26 1.99 -22.74 15.26
CA HIS A 26 0.80 -22.33 14.48
C HIS A 26 0.98 -20.95 13.85
N ILE A 27 1.56 -20.00 14.59
CA ILE A 27 1.89 -18.67 14.07
C ILE A 27 2.85 -18.79 12.88
N SER A 28 3.87 -19.64 12.99
CA SER A 28 4.86 -19.86 11.93
C SER A 28 4.24 -20.48 10.67
N LEU A 29 3.41 -21.50 10.83
CA LEU A 29 2.69 -22.15 9.73
C LEU A 29 1.77 -21.18 8.98
N ARG A 30 0.97 -20.40 9.73
CA ARG A 30 0.05 -19.39 9.15
C ARG A 30 0.81 -18.28 8.46
N THR A 31 1.89 -17.78 9.07
CA THR A 31 2.75 -16.76 8.46
C THR A 31 3.37 -17.27 7.17
N TYR A 32 3.87 -18.51 7.18
CA TYR A 32 4.51 -19.12 6.01
C TYR A 32 3.51 -19.29 4.88
N ALA A 33 2.36 -19.91 5.15
CA ALA A 33 1.31 -20.13 4.16
C ALA A 33 0.84 -18.81 3.53
N LEU A 34 0.52 -17.81 4.34
CA LEU A 34 0.05 -16.51 3.86
C LEU A 34 1.13 -15.80 3.02
N SER A 35 2.37 -15.76 3.52
CA SER A 35 3.48 -15.09 2.83
C SER A 35 3.87 -15.82 1.54
N LEU A 36 3.76 -17.15 1.51
CA LEU A 36 3.95 -17.95 0.32
C LEU A 36 2.85 -17.66 -0.71
N SER A 37 1.57 -17.61 -0.32
CA SER A 37 0.49 -17.22 -1.23
C SER A 37 0.70 -15.84 -1.84
N LEU A 38 1.13 -14.85 -1.03
CA LEU A 38 1.40 -13.48 -1.49
C LEU A 38 2.59 -13.39 -2.45
N SER A 39 3.61 -14.24 -2.30
CA SER A 39 4.80 -14.23 -3.17
C SER A 39 4.65 -15.13 -4.40
N LEU A 40 4.03 -16.29 -4.25
CA LEU A 40 3.87 -17.31 -5.29
C LEU A 40 2.73 -16.97 -6.26
N GLY A 41 1.60 -16.46 -5.78
CA GLY A 41 0.44 -16.12 -6.63
C GLY A 41 0.80 -15.20 -7.82
N PRO A 42 1.38 -14.02 -7.58
CA PRO A 42 1.83 -13.13 -8.65
C PRO A 42 2.95 -13.72 -9.52
N ALA A 43 3.77 -14.62 -8.96
CA ALA A 43 4.85 -15.26 -9.70
C ALA A 43 4.34 -16.34 -10.68
N LEU A 44 3.20 -16.97 -10.37
CA LEU A 44 2.55 -17.97 -11.22
C LEU A 44 1.59 -17.34 -12.25
N LEU A 45 1.06 -16.14 -11.99
CA LEU A 45 0.11 -15.46 -12.87
C LEU A 45 0.57 -15.40 -14.35
N PRO A 46 1.83 -15.02 -14.69
CA PRO A 46 2.27 -14.97 -16.09
C PRO A 46 2.20 -16.33 -16.80
N PHE A 47 2.38 -17.44 -16.09
CA PHE A 47 2.27 -18.79 -16.67
C PHE A 47 0.82 -19.12 -17.01
N LEU A 48 -0.16 -18.57 -16.28
CA LEU A 48 -1.58 -18.73 -16.59
C LEU A 48 -2.02 -17.82 -17.74
N THR A 49 -1.47 -16.60 -17.82
CA THR A 49 -1.97 -15.57 -18.76
C THR A 49 -1.16 -15.43 -20.04
N SER A 50 0.06 -15.96 -20.12
CA SER A 50 0.95 -15.75 -21.26
C SER A 50 1.56 -17.05 -21.80
N SER A 51 1.33 -17.32 -23.09
CA SER A 51 1.99 -18.44 -23.80
C SER A 51 3.51 -18.26 -23.82
N LYS A 52 4.00 -17.02 -23.91
CA LYS A 52 5.43 -16.69 -23.89
C LYS A 52 6.10 -16.98 -22.54
N ALA A 53 5.39 -16.88 -21.42
CA ALA A 53 5.91 -17.29 -20.13
C ALA A 53 5.97 -18.82 -19.98
N ARG A 54 5.05 -19.54 -20.65
CA ARG A 54 5.01 -21.01 -20.69
C ARG A 54 6.05 -21.64 -21.60
N SER A 55 6.69 -20.88 -22.49
CA SER A 55 7.71 -21.40 -23.41
C SER A 55 8.94 -22.00 -22.69
N GLY A 56 9.19 -21.61 -21.43
CA GLY A 56 10.25 -22.20 -20.59
C GLY A 56 9.85 -23.51 -19.87
N GLY A 57 8.61 -23.98 -20.05
CA GLY A 57 8.10 -25.25 -19.54
C GLY A 57 8.32 -25.50 -18.05
N LEU A 58 8.54 -26.78 -17.70
CA LEU A 58 8.79 -27.26 -16.34
C LEU A 58 10.04 -26.65 -15.69
N LYS A 59 11.08 -26.32 -16.48
CA LYS A 59 12.33 -25.74 -15.96
C LYS A 59 12.10 -24.32 -15.41
N ALA A 60 11.32 -23.50 -16.12
CA ALA A 60 10.97 -22.16 -15.64
C ALA A 60 10.09 -22.22 -14.38
N LEU A 61 9.13 -23.15 -14.32
CA LEU A 61 8.28 -23.36 -13.14
C LEU A 61 9.10 -23.83 -11.93
N ARG A 62 9.98 -24.82 -12.12
CA ARG A 62 10.88 -25.33 -11.07
C ARG A 62 11.76 -24.21 -10.51
N ASN A 63 12.33 -23.36 -11.36
CA ASN A 63 13.15 -22.24 -10.93
C ASN A 63 12.35 -21.24 -10.07
N VAL A 64 11.07 -20.99 -10.42
CA VAL A 64 10.19 -20.12 -9.61
C VAL A 64 9.89 -20.77 -8.26
N LEU A 65 9.53 -22.06 -8.24
CA LEU A 65 9.22 -22.78 -7.01
C LEU A 65 10.44 -22.86 -6.07
N GLN A 66 11.61 -23.28 -6.58
CA GLN A 66 12.85 -23.31 -5.79
C GLN A 66 13.20 -21.92 -5.23
N ARG A 67 12.92 -20.86 -5.99
CA ARG A 67 13.17 -19.48 -5.56
C ARG A 67 12.22 -19.00 -4.46
N GLU A 68 10.93 -19.37 -4.51
CA GLU A 68 9.95 -18.94 -3.50
C GLU A 68 9.88 -19.87 -2.28
N LEU A 69 10.31 -21.14 -2.40
CA LEU A 69 10.36 -22.11 -1.29
C LEU A 69 11.72 -22.14 -0.55
N GLY A 70 12.74 -21.41 -1.04
CA GLY A 70 14.06 -21.39 -0.40
C GLY A 70 14.07 -20.78 1.01
N LEU A 71 15.14 -21.04 1.77
CA LEU A 71 15.31 -20.52 3.14
C LEU A 71 15.45 -18.99 3.21
N ALA A 72 15.97 -18.36 2.16
CA ALA A 72 16.03 -16.91 2.01
C ALA A 72 14.84 -16.33 1.21
N SER A 73 13.73 -17.09 1.11
CA SER A 73 12.51 -16.61 0.44
C SER A 73 11.79 -15.57 1.29
N PHE A 74 10.85 -14.87 0.66
CA PHE A 74 9.98 -13.93 1.36
C PHE A 74 9.18 -14.64 2.46
N ALA A 75 8.64 -15.83 2.17
CA ALA A 75 7.86 -16.60 3.12
C ALA A 75 8.69 -17.00 4.34
N SER A 76 9.84 -17.65 4.12
CA SER A 76 10.75 -18.07 5.18
C SER A 76 11.21 -16.89 6.04
N SER A 77 11.55 -15.76 5.42
CA SER A 77 12.03 -14.59 6.16
C SER A 77 10.93 -13.94 7.01
N MET A 78 9.69 -13.85 6.50
CA MET A 78 8.57 -13.33 7.28
C MET A 78 8.17 -14.29 8.41
N THR A 79 8.24 -15.61 8.18
CA THR A 79 8.02 -16.62 9.22
C THR A 79 9.05 -16.52 10.33
N VAL A 80 10.33 -16.34 9.99
CA VAL A 80 11.36 -16.05 10.99
C VAL A 80 10.99 -14.79 11.77
N GLY A 81 10.65 -13.70 11.09
CA GLY A 81 10.31 -12.43 11.74
C GLY A 81 9.11 -12.49 12.71
N VAL A 82 8.01 -13.10 12.29
CA VAL A 82 6.76 -13.14 13.09
C VAL A 82 6.74 -14.33 14.05
N GLY A 83 6.95 -15.55 13.53
CA GLY A 83 6.95 -16.77 14.32
C GLY A 83 8.13 -16.87 15.27
N GLY A 84 9.32 -16.43 14.84
CA GLY A 84 10.50 -16.36 15.70
C GLY A 84 10.34 -15.34 16.83
N GLY A 85 9.60 -14.24 16.61
CA GLY A 85 9.30 -13.27 17.66
C GLY A 85 8.43 -13.87 18.77
N ALA A 86 7.40 -14.63 18.37
CA ALA A 86 6.55 -15.37 19.30
C ALA A 86 7.32 -16.48 20.04
N ALA A 87 8.19 -17.23 19.33
CA ALA A 87 9.01 -18.27 19.95
C ALA A 87 10.01 -17.70 20.96
N LEU A 88 10.69 -16.60 20.62
CA LEU A 88 11.60 -15.92 21.54
C LEU A 88 10.87 -15.37 22.77
N LYS A 89 9.64 -14.86 22.61
CA LYS A 89 8.83 -14.39 23.73
C LYS A 89 8.44 -15.54 24.66
N LEU A 90 7.94 -16.65 24.11
CA LEU A 90 7.57 -17.84 24.89
C LEU A 90 8.78 -18.39 25.66
N PHE A 91 9.93 -18.51 24.99
CA PHE A 91 11.17 -18.92 25.64
C PHE A 91 11.61 -17.95 26.74
N TRP A 92 11.51 -16.63 26.51
CA TRP A 92 11.84 -15.62 27.51
C TRP A 92 10.95 -15.74 28.74
N ASP A 93 9.65 -15.97 28.55
CA ASP A 93 8.69 -16.07 29.64
C ASP A 93 8.96 -17.31 30.50
N GLU A 94 9.15 -18.47 29.87
CA GLU A 94 9.53 -19.70 30.56
C GLU A 94 10.88 -19.56 31.29
N TRP A 95 11.86 -18.92 30.67
CA TRP A 95 13.15 -18.65 31.30
C TRP A 95 13.00 -17.70 32.51
N SER A 96 12.18 -16.66 32.40
CA SER A 96 11.95 -15.70 33.49
C SER A 96 11.28 -16.33 34.70
N GLU A 97 10.34 -17.25 34.49
CA GLU A 97 9.68 -18.02 35.55
C GLU A 97 10.67 -18.96 36.26
N ARG A 98 11.47 -19.71 35.50
CA ARG A 98 12.51 -20.59 36.05
C ARG A 98 13.55 -19.81 36.84
N TYR A 99 13.97 -18.65 36.34
CA TYR A 99 14.92 -17.78 37.04
C TYR A 99 14.35 -17.26 38.37
N ALA A 100 13.06 -16.88 38.41
CA ALA A 100 12.39 -16.46 39.64
C ALA A 100 12.34 -17.59 40.68
N GLN A 101 12.06 -18.83 40.26
CA GLN A 101 12.08 -20.01 41.11
C GLN A 101 13.49 -20.36 41.63
N GLN A 102 14.52 -20.21 40.81
CA GLN A 102 15.90 -20.52 41.20
C GLN A 102 16.51 -19.46 42.14
N LYS A 103 16.11 -18.20 41.97
CA LYS A 103 16.55 -17.08 42.83
C LYS A 103 16.01 -17.18 44.25
N SER A 104 14.80 -17.71 44.46
CA SER A 104 14.27 -17.93 45.82
C SER A 104 15.01 -19.05 46.57
N SER A 105 15.73 -19.93 45.87
CA SER A 105 16.38 -21.12 46.42
C SER A 105 17.89 -20.97 46.70
N SER A 106 18.55 -19.89 46.25
CA SER A 106 20.02 -19.79 46.29
C SER A 106 20.52 -18.84 47.40
N LYS A 107 21.36 -19.35 48.31
CA LYS A 107 22.16 -18.56 49.27
C LYS A 107 23.53 -18.24 48.66
N GLU A 108 23.91 -16.96 48.71
CA GLU A 108 25.04 -16.37 47.97
C GLU A 108 26.43 -16.87 48.40
N SER A 109 27.29 -17.13 47.42
CA SER A 109 28.74 -16.89 47.52
C SER A 109 29.37 -16.94 46.14
N GLU A 110 29.40 -15.83 45.38
CA GLU A 110 29.97 -15.86 44.03
C GLU A 110 30.74 -14.60 43.55
N SER A 111 31.61 -14.87 42.56
CA SER A 111 32.63 -14.01 41.94
C SER A 111 32.09 -12.73 41.27
N PRO A 112 32.90 -11.68 41.05
CA PRO A 112 32.43 -10.39 40.52
C PRO A 112 31.82 -10.46 39.11
N LEU A 113 32.30 -11.36 38.24
CA LEU A 113 31.73 -11.56 36.90
C LEU A 113 30.33 -12.19 36.97
N LEU A 114 30.12 -13.15 37.87
CA LEU A 114 28.83 -13.81 38.00
C LEU A 114 27.77 -12.87 38.61
N ARG A 115 28.16 -11.98 39.52
CA ARG A 115 27.26 -10.91 40.01
C ARG A 115 26.82 -9.98 38.89
N TRP A 116 27.71 -9.64 37.94
CA TRP A 116 27.35 -8.81 36.79
C TRP A 116 26.33 -9.51 35.88
N TRP A 117 26.54 -10.79 35.56
CA TRP A 117 25.57 -11.60 34.81
C TRP A 117 24.24 -11.77 35.54
N GLN A 118 24.25 -11.96 36.86
CA GLN A 118 23.04 -12.04 37.68
C GLN A 118 22.28 -10.71 37.69
N LYS A 119 22.96 -9.56 37.74
CA LYS A 119 22.32 -8.25 37.61
C LYS A 119 21.62 -8.10 36.26
N ILE A 120 22.26 -8.53 35.16
CA ILE A 120 21.66 -8.51 33.84
C ILE A 120 20.46 -9.47 33.78
N ALA A 121 20.60 -10.69 34.30
CA ALA A 121 19.52 -11.66 34.31
C ALA A 121 18.31 -11.18 35.12
N ALA A 122 18.55 -10.60 36.31
CA ALA A 122 17.51 -9.98 37.13
C ALA A 122 16.85 -8.80 36.42
N TRP A 123 17.63 -7.94 35.74
CA TRP A 123 17.09 -6.84 34.95
C TRP A 123 16.21 -7.36 33.79
N LEU A 124 16.68 -8.34 33.02
CA LEU A 124 15.94 -8.96 31.92
C LEU A 124 14.65 -9.66 32.38
N ALA A 125 14.68 -10.29 33.56
CA ALA A 125 13.50 -10.90 34.17
C ALA A 125 12.50 -9.85 34.70
N SER A 126 12.99 -8.67 35.11
CA SER A 126 12.15 -7.58 35.64
C SER A 126 11.43 -6.74 34.59
N LEU A 127 11.69 -6.97 33.30
CA LEU A 127 11.08 -6.20 32.21
C LEU A 127 9.57 -6.47 32.08
N ASP A 128 8.79 -5.41 31.90
CA ASP A 128 7.35 -5.52 31.59
C ASP A 128 7.09 -6.40 30.36
N ASP A 129 5.90 -6.99 30.30
CA ASP A 129 5.50 -7.86 29.20
C ASP A 129 5.60 -7.17 27.83
N VAL A 130 5.26 -5.89 27.76
CA VAL A 130 5.37 -5.05 26.56
C VAL A 130 6.82 -4.95 26.09
N HIS A 131 7.75 -4.71 27.02
CA HIS A 131 9.18 -4.58 26.72
C HIS A 131 9.77 -5.92 26.26
N ARG A 132 9.40 -7.03 26.93
CA ARG A 132 9.79 -8.38 26.52
C ARG A 132 9.30 -8.70 25.11
N SER A 133 8.03 -8.44 24.81
CA SER A 133 7.48 -8.63 23.46
C SER A 133 8.22 -7.80 22.41
N PHE A 134 8.49 -6.52 22.71
CA PHE A 134 9.15 -5.62 21.78
C PHE A 134 10.58 -6.06 21.47
N ILE A 135 11.37 -6.44 22.48
CA ILE A 135 12.75 -6.89 22.33
C ILE A 135 12.81 -8.21 21.54
N SER A 136 11.97 -9.20 21.88
CA SER A 136 11.88 -10.47 21.13
C SER A 136 11.55 -10.22 19.66
N ASN A 137 10.61 -9.31 19.39
CA ASN A 137 10.26 -8.94 18.02
C ASN A 137 11.38 -8.17 17.30
N ILE A 138 12.18 -7.34 17.99
CA ILE A 138 13.36 -6.66 17.41
C ILE A 138 14.38 -7.68 16.92
N ILE A 139 14.76 -8.64 17.77
CA ILE A 139 15.78 -9.66 17.47
C ILE A 139 15.33 -10.48 16.25
N SER A 140 14.09 -10.95 16.29
CA SER A 140 13.48 -11.72 15.22
C SER A 140 13.36 -10.93 13.91
N SER A 141 12.89 -9.68 13.96
CA SER A 141 12.78 -8.80 12.78
C SER A 141 14.14 -8.48 12.16
N TYR A 142 15.19 -8.38 12.98
CA TYR A 142 16.56 -8.18 12.48
C TYR A 142 17.05 -9.39 11.68
N LEU A 143 16.82 -10.61 12.18
CA LEU A 143 17.12 -11.83 11.45
C LEU A 143 16.32 -11.92 10.14
N ALA A 144 15.03 -11.57 10.18
CA ALA A 144 14.16 -11.55 9.01
C ALA A 144 14.70 -10.64 7.89
N ILE A 145 15.07 -9.39 8.19
CA ILE A 145 15.58 -8.51 7.12
C ILE A 145 16.99 -8.92 6.67
N ARG A 146 17.81 -9.51 7.54
CA ARG A 146 19.10 -10.07 7.14
C ARG A 146 18.93 -11.21 6.14
N LEU A 147 17.94 -12.07 6.33
CA LEU A 147 17.56 -13.12 5.37
C LEU A 147 17.01 -12.55 4.06
N LEU A 148 16.11 -11.57 4.11
CA LEU A 148 15.58 -10.92 2.90
C LEU A 148 16.68 -10.27 2.06
N GLN A 149 17.67 -9.65 2.73
CA GLN A 149 18.78 -8.98 2.04
C GLN A 149 19.90 -9.94 1.62
N SER A 150 20.01 -11.15 2.19
CA SER A 150 21.00 -12.15 1.77
C SER A 150 20.66 -12.73 0.39
N ARG A 151 19.36 -12.73 0.01
CA ARG A 151 18.84 -13.10 -1.32
C ARG A 151 19.51 -12.37 -2.50
N ARG A 152 20.12 -11.19 -2.23
CA ARG A 152 20.77 -10.32 -3.23
C ARG A 152 21.91 -11.00 -4.01
N ARG A 153 22.49 -12.09 -3.50
CA ARG A 153 23.60 -12.80 -4.17
C ARG A 153 23.17 -13.83 -5.21
N LEU A 154 21.92 -14.30 -5.21
CA LEU A 154 21.48 -15.46 -6.01
C LEU A 154 20.60 -15.10 -7.22
N SER A 155 20.05 -13.88 -7.29
CA SER A 155 19.01 -13.51 -8.29
C SER A 155 19.51 -12.51 -9.34
N ARG A 156 20.57 -12.89 -10.08
CA ARG A 156 21.10 -12.08 -11.19
C ARG A 156 20.45 -12.40 -12.55
N SER A 157 19.59 -13.42 -12.64
CA SER A 157 19.13 -13.99 -13.93
C SER A 157 17.62 -14.34 -14.02
N ALA A 158 16.68 -13.44 -13.67
CA ALA A 158 15.24 -13.74 -13.80
C ALA A 158 14.47 -12.71 -14.67
N PRO A 159 13.55 -13.16 -15.56
CA PRO A 159 12.75 -12.29 -16.43
C PRO A 159 11.68 -11.49 -15.67
N PRO A 160 11.14 -10.41 -16.27
CA PRO A 160 10.27 -9.45 -15.59
C PRO A 160 8.88 -10.01 -15.23
N ARG A 161 8.39 -9.67 -14.01
CA ARG A 161 7.07 -10.04 -13.47
C ARG A 161 5.92 -9.19 -14.06
N ALA A 162 4.73 -9.77 -14.13
CA ALA A 162 3.46 -9.06 -14.38
C ALA A 162 2.97 -8.36 -13.08
N PRO A 163 2.36 -7.16 -13.17
CA PRO A 163 2.00 -6.36 -12.00
C PRO A 163 0.65 -6.79 -11.38
N ILE A 164 0.61 -6.94 -10.05
CA ILE A 164 -0.62 -6.89 -9.24
C ILE A 164 -0.48 -5.70 -8.25
N PRO A 165 -1.51 -4.86 -8.05
CA PRO A 165 -1.44 -3.64 -7.23
C PRO A 165 -0.98 -3.86 -5.77
N MET A 166 -1.18 -5.06 -5.22
CA MET A 166 -0.94 -5.38 -3.80
C MET A 166 0.45 -5.93 -3.48
N THR A 167 1.27 -6.28 -4.47
CA THR A 167 2.59 -6.90 -4.26
C THR A 167 3.69 -6.16 -5.01
N ALA A 168 4.30 -5.19 -4.32
CA ALA A 168 5.45 -4.46 -4.81
C ALA A 168 6.71 -5.35 -4.71
N LEU A 169 6.98 -6.13 -5.75
CA LEU A 169 8.26 -6.81 -5.90
C LEU A 169 8.87 -6.47 -7.26
N THR A 170 9.78 -5.50 -7.24
CA THR A 170 10.45 -4.92 -8.41
C THR A 170 11.60 -5.78 -8.94
N THR A 171 11.81 -5.72 -10.27
CA THR A 171 12.84 -6.46 -11.03
C THR A 171 14.16 -5.70 -11.20
N SER A 172 15.26 -6.42 -11.35
CA SER A 172 16.67 -5.98 -11.29
C SER A 172 17.22 -5.27 -12.55
N THR A 173 18.19 -4.38 -12.33
CA THR A 173 19.25 -3.82 -13.22
C THR A 173 20.10 -2.85 -12.37
N PRO A 174 21.38 -2.57 -12.68
CA PRO A 174 22.43 -2.36 -11.67
C PRO A 174 22.39 -1.04 -10.87
N ALA A 175 21.51 -0.09 -11.21
CA ALA A 175 21.34 1.17 -10.50
C ALA A 175 19.92 1.31 -9.89
N LYS A 176 19.45 0.29 -9.16
CA LYS A 176 18.13 0.31 -8.49
C LYS A 176 18.23 0.20 -6.97
N PRO A 177 17.32 0.87 -6.23
CA PRO A 177 17.21 0.78 -4.77
C PRO A 177 16.98 -0.65 -4.28
N SER A 178 17.15 -0.85 -2.97
CA SER A 178 16.95 -2.14 -2.32
C SER A 178 15.56 -2.72 -2.59
N PHE A 179 15.54 -4.03 -2.79
CA PHE A 179 14.32 -4.81 -3.03
C PHE A 179 13.37 -4.83 -1.83
N THR A 180 13.92 -4.66 -0.62
CA THR A 180 13.16 -4.61 0.64
C THR A 180 12.60 -3.23 0.96
N LEU A 181 12.92 -2.20 0.17
CA LEU A 181 12.57 -0.82 0.49
C LEU A 181 11.07 -0.58 0.51
N ASP A 182 10.34 -1.09 -0.49
CA ASP A 182 8.91 -0.87 -0.60
C ASP A 182 8.15 -1.54 0.57
N LEU A 183 8.60 -2.73 0.99
CA LEU A 183 8.08 -3.42 2.18
C LEU A 183 8.42 -2.67 3.46
N THR A 184 9.65 -2.16 3.57
CA THR A 184 10.11 -1.37 4.72
C THR A 184 9.27 -0.12 4.89
N LEU A 185 9.02 0.62 3.81
CA LEU A 185 8.18 1.82 3.81
C LEU A 185 6.71 1.49 4.13
N LEU A 186 6.20 0.35 3.65
CA LEU A 186 4.86 -0.12 3.99
C LEU A 186 4.74 -0.38 5.50
N PHE A 187 5.69 -1.10 6.10
CA PHE A 187 5.70 -1.32 7.55
C PHE A 187 5.88 -0.03 8.32
N ALA A 188 6.77 0.87 7.88
CA ALA A 188 7.02 2.15 8.52
C ALA A 188 5.75 3.01 8.59
N VAL A 189 5.06 3.17 7.46
CA VAL A 189 3.81 3.93 7.40
C VAL A 189 2.74 3.31 8.31
N ARG A 190 2.62 1.98 8.33
CA ARG A 190 1.66 1.26 9.19
C ARG A 190 2.01 1.38 10.67
N ALA A 191 3.30 1.34 11.02
CA ALA A 191 3.78 1.49 12.38
C ALA A 191 3.55 2.92 12.90
N VAL A 192 3.87 3.94 12.08
CA VAL A 192 3.60 5.34 12.41
C VAL A 192 2.10 5.57 12.59
N ASP A 193 1.26 5.04 11.70
CA ASP A 193 -0.21 5.12 11.85
C ASP A 193 -0.70 4.52 13.17
N CYS A 194 -0.17 3.34 13.53
CA CYS A 194 -0.48 2.68 14.80
C CYS A 194 -0.07 3.53 16.01
N LEU A 195 1.13 4.10 16.01
CA LEU A 195 1.65 4.95 17.08
C LEU A 195 0.90 6.27 17.20
N VAL A 196 0.59 6.90 16.07
CA VAL A 196 -0.23 8.13 16.04
C VAL A 196 -1.60 7.85 16.63
N ARG A 197 -2.20 6.71 16.27
CA ARG A 197 -3.53 6.34 16.76
C ARG A 197 -3.56 5.96 18.24
N SER A 198 -2.51 5.30 18.75
CA SER A 198 -2.41 4.98 20.18
C SER A 198 -2.19 6.24 21.03
N LYS A 199 -1.43 7.22 20.53
CA LYS A 199 -1.19 8.50 21.22
C LYS A 199 -2.34 9.49 21.12
N LEU A 200 -2.99 9.61 19.96
CA LEU A 200 -4.07 10.57 19.74
C LEU A 200 -5.40 10.14 20.35
N PHE A 201 -5.61 8.84 20.56
CA PHE A 201 -6.89 8.31 21.03
C PHE A 201 -6.66 7.34 22.19
N PRO A 202 -6.94 7.75 23.44
CA PRO A 202 -6.81 6.89 24.62
C PRO A 202 -7.73 5.66 24.54
N SER A 203 -7.49 4.69 25.42
CA SER A 203 -8.20 3.40 25.41
C SER A 203 -9.71 3.64 25.57
N PRO A 204 -10.58 2.89 24.86
CA PRO A 204 -12.02 2.96 25.07
C PRO A 204 -12.44 2.65 26.51
N GLU A 205 -11.57 1.99 27.28
CA GLU A 205 -11.77 1.62 28.68
C GLU A 205 -11.78 2.85 29.60
N ASP A 206 -10.97 3.86 29.30
CA ASP A 206 -10.83 5.10 30.08
C ASP A 206 -12.04 6.05 29.95
N VAL A 207 -12.97 5.74 29.03
CA VAL A 207 -14.11 6.60 28.70
C VAL A 207 -15.39 6.06 29.36
N ARG A 208 -16.12 6.93 30.09
CA ARG A 208 -17.44 6.58 30.67
C ARG A 208 -18.41 6.07 29.59
N ARG A 209 -19.19 5.04 29.92
CA ARG A 209 -20.04 4.28 28.97
C ARG A 209 -20.98 5.16 28.15
N ASP A 210 -21.56 6.18 28.76
CA ASP A 210 -22.46 7.18 28.16
C ASP A 210 -21.78 8.06 27.09
N GLN A 211 -20.48 8.32 27.24
CA GLN A 211 -19.71 9.17 26.32
C GLN A 211 -19.01 8.38 25.21
N ARG A 212 -18.88 7.05 25.33
CA ARG A 212 -18.14 6.19 24.40
C ARG A 212 -18.60 6.35 22.95
N GLU A 213 -19.90 6.42 22.70
CA GLU A 213 -20.42 6.55 21.34
C GLU A 213 -20.08 7.91 20.71
N ARG A 214 -20.23 8.99 21.49
CA ARG A 214 -19.89 10.36 21.05
C ARG A 214 -18.39 10.47 20.75
N VAL A 215 -17.55 9.97 21.65
CA VAL A 215 -16.08 9.95 21.48
C VAL A 215 -15.70 9.10 20.27
N ARG A 216 -16.32 7.93 20.08
CA ARG A 216 -16.09 7.06 18.91
C ARG A 216 -16.45 7.75 17.61
N LYS A 217 -17.60 8.44 17.55
CA LYS A 217 -18.05 9.17 16.35
C LYS A 217 -17.11 10.35 16.04
N LYS A 218 -16.72 11.12 17.06
CA LYS A 218 -15.75 12.23 16.91
C LYS A 218 -14.38 11.73 16.45
N ARG A 219 -13.87 10.65 17.06
CA ARG A 219 -12.64 9.95 16.63
C ARG A 219 -12.74 9.53 15.17
N GLN A 220 -13.83 8.88 14.80
CA GLN A 220 -14.04 8.43 13.42
C GLN A 220 -14.03 9.61 12.45
N ASP A 221 -14.76 10.68 12.72
CA ASP A 221 -14.81 11.87 11.87
C ASP A 221 -13.41 12.50 11.67
N ILE A 222 -12.67 12.73 12.76
CA ILE A 222 -11.30 13.26 12.71
C ILE A 222 -10.40 12.33 11.89
N THR A 223 -10.42 11.02 12.15
CA THR A 223 -9.57 10.08 11.41
C THR A 223 -9.89 10.06 9.92
N THR A 224 -11.17 10.13 9.54
CA THR A 224 -11.56 10.14 8.13
C THR A 224 -11.16 11.42 7.39
N LYS A 225 -11.10 12.56 8.09
CA LYS A 225 -10.63 13.84 7.55
C LYS A 225 -9.11 13.82 7.37
N LEU A 226 -8.38 13.34 8.38
CA LEU A 226 -6.93 13.16 8.30
C LEU A 226 -6.54 12.17 7.20
N ASP A 227 -7.26 11.05 7.07
CA ASP A 227 -7.04 10.06 6.02
C ASP A 227 -7.25 10.67 4.62
N ALA A 228 -8.30 11.48 4.45
CA ALA A 228 -8.55 12.19 3.20
C ALA A 228 -7.43 13.18 2.87
N PHE A 229 -6.93 13.92 3.86
CA PHE A 229 -5.81 14.84 3.69
C PHE A 229 -4.51 14.13 3.32
N ILE A 230 -4.17 13.04 4.02
CA ILE A 230 -2.98 12.21 3.73
C ILE A 230 -3.07 11.63 2.32
N PHE A 231 -4.24 11.13 1.92
CA PHE A 231 -4.48 10.65 0.56
C PHE A 231 -4.29 11.76 -0.47
N TRP A 232 -4.86 12.94 -0.23
CA TRP A 232 -4.75 14.10 -1.10
C TRP A 232 -3.29 14.51 -1.31
N ALA A 233 -2.55 14.76 -0.22
CA ALA A 233 -1.14 15.15 -0.27
C ALA A 233 -0.26 14.08 -0.94
N SER A 234 -0.51 12.81 -0.64
CA SER A 234 0.21 11.69 -1.24
C SER A 234 -0.04 11.61 -2.75
N SER A 235 -1.30 11.76 -3.16
CA SER A 235 -1.70 11.71 -4.58
C SER A 235 -1.11 12.87 -5.36
N ALA A 236 -1.12 14.08 -4.80
CA ALA A 236 -0.50 15.24 -5.44
C ALA A 236 1.00 15.04 -5.68
N ARG A 237 1.74 14.54 -4.68
CA ARG A 237 3.16 14.23 -4.82
C ARG A 237 3.41 13.16 -5.88
N ILE A 238 2.60 12.10 -5.88
CA ILE A 238 2.70 10.98 -6.83
C ILE A 238 2.43 11.46 -8.25
N MET A 239 1.33 12.18 -8.48
CA MET A 239 0.95 12.62 -9.83
C MET A 239 1.95 13.62 -10.39
N TRP A 240 2.46 14.53 -9.56
CA TRP A 240 3.54 15.43 -10.00
C TRP A 240 4.80 14.65 -10.40
N CYS A 241 5.18 13.61 -9.65
CA CYS A 241 6.28 12.73 -10.05
C CYS A 241 5.97 11.98 -11.35
N PHE A 242 4.75 11.49 -11.54
CA PHE A 242 4.37 10.79 -12.75
C PHE A 242 4.58 11.67 -14.01
N PHE A 243 4.17 12.94 -13.94
CA PHE A 243 4.40 13.91 -15.01
C PHE A 243 5.89 14.21 -15.20
N TYR A 244 6.59 14.61 -14.13
CA TYR A 244 7.88 15.30 -14.26
C TYR A 244 9.13 14.52 -13.82
N ARG A 245 8.97 13.52 -12.95
CA ARG A 245 10.07 12.68 -12.40
C ARG A 245 9.62 11.22 -12.20
N PRO A 246 9.27 10.49 -13.27
CA PRO A 246 8.77 9.12 -13.15
C PRO A 246 9.77 8.19 -12.46
N GLU A 247 11.08 8.48 -12.54
CA GLU A 247 12.15 7.71 -11.92
C GLU A 247 12.06 7.62 -10.38
N MET A 248 11.34 8.53 -9.74
CA MET A 248 11.10 8.55 -8.29
C MET A 248 10.07 7.49 -7.87
N LEU A 249 9.23 7.04 -8.79
CA LEU A 249 8.17 6.06 -8.54
C LEU A 249 8.60 4.64 -8.94
N PRO A 250 8.01 3.61 -8.32
CA PRO A 250 8.21 2.23 -8.77
C PRO A 250 7.75 2.05 -10.23
N ARG A 251 8.58 1.40 -11.06
CA ARG A 251 8.28 1.22 -12.50
C ARG A 251 6.92 0.54 -12.76
N SER A 252 6.56 -0.46 -11.95
CA SER A 252 5.26 -1.13 -12.04
C SER A 252 4.09 -0.18 -11.78
N TYR A 253 4.28 0.74 -10.84
CA TYR A 253 3.27 1.73 -10.50
C TYR A 253 3.10 2.78 -11.59
N ASN A 254 4.19 3.28 -12.18
CA ASN A 254 4.11 4.16 -13.35
C ASN A 254 3.40 3.50 -14.53
N LYS A 255 3.69 2.23 -14.81
CA LYS A 255 3.00 1.49 -15.89
C LYS A 255 1.51 1.36 -15.60
N TRP A 256 1.14 1.11 -14.35
CA TRP A 256 -0.26 1.04 -13.93
C TRP A 256 -0.97 2.40 -14.08
N ILE A 257 -0.35 3.50 -13.65
CA ILE A 257 -0.91 4.85 -13.86
C ILE A 257 -1.06 5.14 -15.36
N MET A 258 -0.03 4.85 -16.17
CA MET A 258 -0.07 5.04 -17.63
C MET A 258 -1.23 4.28 -18.27
N SER A 259 -1.41 3.01 -17.87
CA SER A 259 -2.48 2.15 -18.38
C SER A 259 -3.87 2.67 -18.01
N LEU A 260 -4.04 3.31 -16.86
CA LEU A 260 -5.32 3.90 -16.45
C LEU A 260 -5.56 5.27 -17.06
N ALA A 261 -4.52 6.10 -17.21
CA ALA A 261 -4.64 7.45 -17.72
C ALA A 261 -4.85 7.50 -19.25
N ASN A 262 -4.44 6.43 -19.95
CA ASN A 262 -4.55 6.30 -21.40
C ASN A 262 -3.93 7.50 -22.16
N VAL A 263 -2.77 7.96 -21.68
CA VAL A 263 -2.04 9.14 -22.20
C VAL A 263 -0.97 8.67 -23.19
N ASP A 264 -0.78 9.40 -24.29
CA ASP A 264 0.37 9.18 -25.19
C ASP A 264 1.69 9.50 -24.45
N PRO A 265 2.66 8.57 -24.41
CA PRO A 265 3.95 8.80 -23.75
C PRO A 265 4.68 10.06 -24.21
N ARG A 266 4.48 10.51 -25.45
CA ARG A 266 5.11 11.73 -26.02
C ARG A 266 4.66 13.00 -25.33
N ILE A 267 3.39 13.10 -24.91
CA ILE A 267 2.90 14.22 -24.10
C ILE A 267 3.73 14.36 -22.82
N LEU A 268 4.03 13.24 -22.15
CA LEU A 268 4.85 13.27 -20.94
C LEU A 268 6.31 13.65 -21.23
N LEU A 269 6.84 13.29 -22.40
CA LEU A 269 8.18 13.73 -22.82
C LEU A 269 8.19 15.25 -23.06
N ILE A 270 7.17 15.79 -23.72
CA ILE A 270 7.00 17.22 -23.96
C ILE A 270 6.96 17.99 -22.62
N LEU A 271 6.13 17.56 -21.66
CA LEU A 271 6.07 18.18 -20.33
C LEU A 271 7.42 18.15 -19.58
N ARG A 272 8.19 17.07 -19.77
CA ARG A 272 9.53 16.96 -19.15
C ARG A 272 10.55 17.85 -19.85
N ALA A 273 10.45 18.01 -21.16
CA ALA A 273 11.29 18.93 -21.93
C ALA A 273 11.02 20.39 -21.54
N PHE A 274 9.75 20.78 -21.33
CA PHE A 274 9.39 22.08 -20.73
C PHE A 274 10.04 22.28 -19.35
N ARG A 275 10.06 21.24 -18.53
CA ARG A 275 10.68 21.31 -17.19
C ARG A 275 12.19 21.46 -17.22
N VAL A 276 12.87 20.83 -18.17
CA VAL A 276 14.33 20.96 -18.35
C VAL A 276 14.69 22.29 -19.01
N GLY A 277 13.78 22.86 -19.81
CA GLY A 277 14.01 24.05 -20.62
C GLY A 277 14.44 23.73 -22.06
N ASP A 278 14.30 22.48 -22.48
CA ASP A 278 14.59 22.01 -23.84
C ASP A 278 13.49 22.41 -24.84
N ILE A 279 12.28 22.69 -24.34
CA ILE A 279 11.19 23.29 -25.11
C ILE A 279 10.80 24.60 -24.43
N SER A 280 10.68 25.67 -25.21
CA SER A 280 10.19 26.98 -24.75
C SER A 280 9.51 27.71 -25.91
N TYR A 281 8.26 28.11 -25.71
CA TYR A 281 7.51 28.95 -26.64
C TYR A 281 8.12 30.35 -26.74
N ILE A 282 8.66 30.89 -25.63
CA ILE A 282 9.27 32.22 -25.63
C ILE A 282 10.53 32.25 -26.50
N LYS A 283 11.36 31.21 -26.38
CA LYS A 283 12.62 31.11 -27.13
C LYS A 283 12.45 30.48 -28.52
N GLY A 284 11.28 29.91 -28.81
CA GLY A 284 11.03 29.16 -30.05
C GLY A 284 11.91 27.91 -30.21
N ILE A 285 12.40 27.34 -29.11
CA ILE A 285 13.29 26.17 -29.13
C ILE A 285 12.53 24.88 -28.85
N SER A 286 12.94 23.81 -29.51
CA SER A 286 12.45 22.46 -29.25
C SER A 286 13.59 21.46 -29.43
N ASN A 287 13.93 20.71 -28.38
CA ASN A 287 14.92 19.64 -28.41
C ASN A 287 14.35 18.33 -27.83
N PRO A 288 14.22 17.25 -28.64
CA PRO A 288 14.51 17.19 -30.08
C PRO A 288 13.46 17.97 -30.89
N PRO A 289 13.87 18.61 -32.01
CA PRO A 289 13.00 19.51 -32.78
C PRO A 289 11.75 18.82 -33.32
N GLU A 290 11.88 17.53 -33.62
CA GLU A 290 10.81 16.72 -34.21
C GLU A 290 9.77 16.22 -33.20
N LEU A 291 10.00 16.33 -31.88
CA LEU A 291 9.16 15.67 -30.88
C LEU A 291 7.68 16.05 -30.99
N VAL A 292 7.41 17.33 -31.13
CA VAL A 292 6.06 17.89 -31.14
C VAL A 292 5.47 17.88 -32.56
N THR A 293 6.29 18.14 -33.57
CA THR A 293 5.86 18.14 -34.98
C THR A 293 5.49 16.74 -35.48
N THR A 294 6.27 15.72 -35.14
CA THR A 294 5.93 14.30 -35.43
C THR A 294 4.71 13.86 -34.63
N PHE A 295 4.57 14.33 -33.39
CA PHE A 295 3.37 14.04 -32.60
C PHE A 295 2.11 14.64 -33.23
N ALA A 296 2.16 15.89 -33.71
CA ALA A 296 1.06 16.51 -34.44
C ALA A 296 0.72 15.73 -35.73
N GLN A 297 1.75 15.35 -36.49
CA GLN A 297 1.58 14.61 -37.74
C GLN A 297 0.92 13.23 -37.52
N ASP A 298 1.35 12.48 -36.50
CA ASP A 298 0.79 11.16 -36.18
C ASP A 298 -0.67 11.23 -35.72
N LEU A 299 -1.11 12.38 -35.20
CA LEU A 299 -2.51 12.65 -34.88
C LEU A 299 -3.33 13.10 -36.10
N GLY A 300 -2.71 13.25 -37.27
CA GLY A 300 -3.35 13.72 -38.50
C GLY A 300 -3.39 15.25 -38.65
N PHE A 301 -2.64 16.00 -37.84
CA PHE A 301 -2.59 17.47 -37.92
C PHE A 301 -1.36 17.96 -38.72
N PRO A 302 -1.39 19.19 -39.26
CA PRO A 302 -0.23 19.79 -39.93
C PRO A 302 0.98 19.91 -38.99
N LYS A 303 2.19 19.70 -39.52
CA LYS A 303 3.45 19.84 -38.76
C LYS A 303 3.59 21.21 -38.09
N SER A 304 3.06 22.26 -38.73
CA SER A 304 3.09 23.63 -38.22
C SER A 304 2.37 23.80 -36.89
N TRP A 305 1.39 22.95 -36.56
CA TRP A 305 0.71 22.99 -35.25
C TRP A 305 1.60 22.50 -34.10
N GLY A 306 2.65 21.74 -34.42
CA GLY A 306 3.64 21.28 -33.47
C GLY A 306 4.97 22.04 -33.53
N ASP A 307 5.12 23.02 -34.41
CA ASP A 307 6.34 23.82 -34.52
C ASP A 307 6.34 24.92 -33.46
N ILE A 308 7.07 24.70 -32.37
CA ILE A 308 7.14 25.59 -31.20
C ILE A 308 7.56 27.01 -31.57
N SER A 309 8.34 27.21 -32.64
CA SER A 309 8.78 28.53 -33.08
C SER A 309 7.65 29.39 -33.66
N LEU A 310 6.60 28.74 -34.18
CA LEU A 310 5.43 29.39 -34.76
C LEU A 310 4.30 29.62 -33.73
N LEU A 311 4.38 28.95 -32.58
CA LEU A 311 3.31 29.00 -31.58
C LEU A 311 3.42 30.24 -30.68
N PRO A 312 2.32 30.98 -30.45
CA PRO A 312 2.35 32.14 -29.58
C PRO A 312 2.62 31.74 -28.12
N ALA A 313 3.62 32.35 -27.49
CA ALA A 313 3.96 32.07 -26.09
C ALA A 313 2.96 32.68 -25.09
N TYR A 314 2.32 33.79 -25.45
CA TYR A 314 1.41 34.55 -24.60
C TYR A 314 0.00 34.58 -25.20
N GLY A 315 -0.99 34.97 -24.40
CA GLY A 315 -2.35 35.20 -24.87
C GLY A 315 -2.55 36.57 -25.54
N GLY A 316 -3.81 36.90 -25.84
CA GLY A 316 -4.21 38.20 -26.40
C GLY A 316 -4.31 38.25 -27.93
N ALA A 317 -4.46 39.46 -28.49
CA ALA A 317 -4.76 39.66 -29.92
C ALA A 317 -3.64 39.16 -30.85
N ALA A 318 -2.37 39.31 -30.45
CA ALA A 318 -1.24 38.79 -31.19
C ALA A 318 -1.30 37.25 -31.34
N ALA A 319 -1.73 36.56 -30.28
CA ALA A 319 -1.92 35.12 -30.31
C ALA A 319 -3.05 34.71 -31.28
N THR A 320 -4.17 35.44 -31.27
CA THR A 320 -5.26 35.23 -32.24
C THR A 320 -4.78 35.37 -33.68
N ASN A 321 -3.94 36.38 -33.97
CA ASN A 321 -3.42 36.57 -35.32
C ASN A 321 -2.45 35.44 -35.73
N ALA A 322 -1.59 34.99 -34.81
CA ALA A 322 -0.71 33.86 -35.05
C ALA A 322 -1.50 32.56 -35.35
N TRP A 323 -2.58 32.29 -34.61
CA TRP A 323 -3.44 31.13 -34.87
C TRP A 323 -4.19 31.22 -36.20
N LYS A 324 -4.68 32.41 -36.56
CA LYS A 324 -5.29 32.64 -37.89
C LYS A 324 -4.31 32.35 -39.02
N ALA A 325 -3.05 32.75 -38.87
CA ALA A 325 -1.99 32.45 -39.86
C ALA A 325 -1.71 30.95 -39.98
N LEU A 326 -1.89 30.19 -38.90
CA LEU A 326 -1.76 28.72 -38.88
C LEU A 326 -3.04 27.97 -39.30
N GLY A 327 -4.10 28.69 -39.67
CA GLY A 327 -5.39 28.11 -40.05
C GLY A 327 -6.18 27.49 -38.88
N VAL A 328 -5.91 27.93 -37.64
CA VAL A 328 -6.56 27.40 -36.43
C VAL A 328 -7.45 28.46 -35.80
N SER A 329 -8.71 28.11 -35.55
CA SER A 329 -9.65 29.01 -34.87
C SER A 329 -9.45 28.96 -33.35
N ARG A 330 -8.51 29.78 -32.83
CA ARG A 330 -8.22 29.90 -31.39
C ARG A 330 -8.00 31.36 -31.01
N ASP A 331 -8.85 31.87 -30.12
CA ASP A 331 -8.81 33.27 -29.71
C ASP A 331 -8.06 33.46 -28.38
N GLY A 332 -7.10 34.38 -28.37
CA GLY A 332 -6.52 34.95 -27.16
C GLY A 332 -5.68 33.99 -26.31
N LEU A 333 -5.30 32.82 -26.83
CA LEU A 333 -4.58 31.77 -26.11
C LEU A 333 -3.24 31.48 -26.78
N GLY A 334 -2.22 31.18 -26.01
CA GLY A 334 -0.94 30.67 -26.52
C GLY A 334 -0.76 29.17 -26.33
N GLY A 335 0.47 28.72 -26.53
CA GLY A 335 0.92 27.36 -26.25
C GLY A 335 0.36 26.29 -27.20
N LEU A 336 0.55 25.01 -26.86
CA LEU A 336 0.12 23.91 -27.72
C LEU A 336 -1.41 23.82 -27.83
N PRO A 337 -1.95 23.50 -29.03
CA PRO A 337 -3.37 23.36 -29.22
C PRO A 337 -3.95 22.18 -28.42
N CYS A 338 -5.22 22.28 -28.03
CA CYS A 338 -5.88 21.28 -27.18
C CYS A 338 -6.06 19.96 -27.92
N GLU A 339 -6.20 20.03 -29.23
CA GLU A 339 -6.29 18.91 -30.16
C GLU A 339 -5.07 17.99 -30.05
N ILE A 340 -3.87 18.60 -29.97
CA ILE A 340 -2.61 17.88 -29.73
C ILE A 340 -2.55 17.36 -28.29
N VAL A 341 -2.88 18.20 -27.30
CA VAL A 341 -2.78 17.82 -25.87
C VAL A 341 -3.79 16.75 -25.46
N HIS A 342 -4.97 16.73 -26.06
CA HIS A 342 -5.97 15.68 -25.87
C HIS A 342 -5.60 14.38 -26.60
N GLY A 343 -4.60 14.41 -27.48
CA GLY A 343 -4.14 13.26 -28.27
C GLY A 343 -5.18 12.80 -29.28
N GLY A 344 -5.87 13.74 -29.95
CA GLY A 344 -6.85 13.44 -30.99
C GLY A 344 -8.20 12.87 -30.52
N ILE A 345 -8.42 12.71 -29.21
CA ILE A 345 -9.68 12.15 -28.67
C ILE A 345 -10.86 13.12 -28.87
N SER A 346 -10.64 14.41 -28.62
CA SER A 346 -11.66 15.44 -28.79
C SER A 346 -10.98 16.80 -28.90
N SER A 347 -11.55 17.74 -29.65
CA SER A 347 -11.13 19.14 -29.67
C SER A 347 -11.66 19.92 -28.45
N ASN A 348 -12.78 19.48 -27.87
CA ASN A 348 -13.40 20.14 -26.73
C ASN A 348 -12.82 19.63 -25.40
N CYS A 349 -12.41 20.55 -24.54
CA CYS A 349 -11.83 20.27 -23.22
C CYS A 349 -12.78 19.51 -22.28
N THR A 350 -14.04 19.90 -22.20
CA THR A 350 -15.01 19.25 -21.29
C THR A 350 -15.36 17.85 -21.81
N ALA A 351 -15.53 17.71 -23.12
CA ALA A 351 -15.74 16.43 -23.77
C ALA A 351 -14.54 15.47 -23.58
N ASN A 352 -13.30 15.93 -23.78
CA ASN A 352 -12.10 15.13 -23.51
C ASN A 352 -12.06 14.64 -22.05
N SER A 353 -12.34 15.51 -21.08
CA SER A 353 -12.40 15.14 -19.67
C SER A 353 -13.48 14.09 -19.39
N GLY A 354 -14.66 14.24 -19.98
CA GLY A 354 -15.77 13.30 -19.86
C GLY A 354 -15.45 11.93 -20.47
N LEU A 355 -14.97 11.90 -21.71
CA LEU A 355 -14.60 10.69 -22.43
C LEU A 355 -13.49 9.91 -21.71
N ARG A 356 -12.45 10.61 -21.24
CA ARG A 356 -11.39 9.97 -20.43
C ARG A 356 -11.90 9.51 -19.07
N GLY A 357 -12.87 10.22 -18.48
CA GLY A 357 -13.58 9.77 -17.30
C GLY A 357 -14.34 8.46 -17.52
N ILE A 358 -15.02 8.30 -18.66
CA ILE A 358 -15.76 7.09 -19.02
C ILE A 358 -14.81 5.91 -19.28
N ASP A 359 -13.71 6.12 -20.02
CA ASP A 359 -12.67 5.09 -20.22
C ASP A 359 -12.01 4.69 -18.90
N ALA A 360 -11.70 5.65 -18.03
CA ALA A 360 -11.18 5.36 -16.69
C ALA A 360 -12.20 4.59 -15.84
N PHE A 361 -13.49 4.92 -15.94
CA PHE A 361 -14.57 4.25 -15.23
C PHE A 361 -14.70 2.77 -15.65
N SER A 362 -14.69 2.48 -16.94
CA SER A 362 -14.78 1.10 -17.45
C SER A 362 -13.57 0.26 -17.01
N ARG A 363 -12.36 0.81 -17.09
CA ARG A 363 -11.13 0.16 -16.59
C ARG A 363 -11.14 -0.02 -15.08
N ALA A 364 -11.65 0.96 -14.34
CA ALA A 364 -11.81 0.86 -12.89
C ALA A 364 -12.78 -0.26 -12.51
N LEU A 365 -13.89 -0.40 -13.25
CA LEU A 365 -14.87 -1.46 -13.02
C LEU A 365 -14.24 -2.85 -13.17
N ALA A 366 -13.42 -3.05 -14.20
CA ALA A 366 -12.69 -4.30 -14.42
C ALA A 366 -11.74 -4.67 -13.26
N ILE A 367 -11.21 -3.68 -12.54
CA ILE A 367 -10.34 -3.88 -11.37
C ILE A 367 -11.17 -4.12 -10.09
N TYR A 368 -12.21 -3.33 -9.86
CA TYR A 368 -12.96 -3.36 -8.60
C TYR A 368 -13.98 -4.50 -8.50
N VAL A 369 -14.53 -4.96 -9.62
CA VAL A 369 -15.47 -6.09 -9.64
C VAL A 369 -14.83 -7.34 -9.02
N PRO A 370 -13.66 -7.84 -9.46
CA PRO A 370 -13.01 -8.99 -8.82
C PRO A 370 -12.66 -8.75 -7.35
N VAL A 371 -12.17 -7.56 -7.01
CA VAL A 371 -11.74 -7.22 -5.64
C VAL A 371 -12.91 -7.27 -4.66
N HIS A 372 -14.11 -6.87 -5.08
CA HIS A 372 -15.30 -6.88 -4.22
C HIS A 372 -16.01 -8.24 -4.20
N ILE A 373 -16.05 -8.94 -5.32
CA ILE A 373 -16.79 -10.20 -5.46
C ILE A 373 -15.99 -11.38 -4.91
N LEU A 374 -14.69 -11.47 -5.18
CA LEU A 374 -13.86 -12.62 -4.81
C LEU A 374 -13.89 -12.95 -3.31
N PRO A 375 -13.79 -11.98 -2.39
CA PRO A 375 -13.90 -12.28 -0.96
C PRO A 375 -15.26 -12.86 -0.57
N ILE A 376 -16.34 -12.41 -1.23
CA ILE A 376 -17.70 -12.93 -0.98
C ILE A 376 -17.82 -14.33 -1.57
N LEU A 377 -17.32 -14.55 -2.78
CA LEU A 377 -17.36 -15.85 -3.47
C LEU A 377 -16.63 -16.94 -2.67
N VAL A 378 -15.45 -16.62 -2.13
CA VAL A 378 -14.63 -17.58 -1.35
C VAL A 378 -15.21 -17.83 0.03
N THR A 379 -15.80 -16.82 0.68
CA THR A 379 -16.28 -16.98 2.07
C THR A 379 -17.73 -17.41 2.17
N ARG A 380 -18.60 -16.96 1.26
CA ARG A 380 -20.06 -17.14 1.27
C ARG A 380 -20.68 -16.94 -0.13
N PRO A 381 -20.56 -17.91 -1.04
CA PRO A 381 -21.07 -17.77 -2.41
C PRO A 381 -22.59 -17.53 -2.45
N TRP A 382 -23.36 -18.20 -1.59
CA TRP A 382 -24.82 -18.06 -1.50
C TRP A 382 -25.30 -16.63 -1.22
N LYS A 383 -24.50 -15.79 -0.54
CA LYS A 383 -24.87 -14.39 -0.29
C LYS A 383 -24.90 -13.55 -1.57
N LEU A 384 -24.23 -13.98 -2.64
CA LEU A 384 -24.33 -13.30 -3.94
C LEU A 384 -25.67 -13.57 -4.63
N LEU A 385 -26.48 -14.52 -4.17
CA LEU A 385 -27.84 -14.75 -4.68
C LEU A 385 -28.87 -13.86 -3.97
N GLN A 386 -28.51 -13.19 -2.88
CA GLN A 386 -29.41 -12.30 -2.15
C GLN A 386 -29.41 -10.90 -2.75
N THR A 387 -30.57 -10.43 -3.21
CA THR A 387 -30.75 -9.13 -3.89
C THR A 387 -30.21 -7.95 -3.07
N SER A 388 -30.44 -7.94 -1.75
CA SER A 388 -29.97 -6.87 -0.86
C SER A 388 -28.44 -6.78 -0.80
N GLN A 389 -27.76 -7.92 -0.76
CA GLN A 389 -26.31 -7.99 -0.76
C GLN A 389 -25.73 -7.64 -2.14
N LEU A 390 -26.39 -8.07 -3.23
CA LEU A 390 -26.02 -7.70 -4.59
C LEU A 390 -26.07 -6.18 -4.79
N ILE A 391 -27.18 -5.53 -4.43
CA ILE A 391 -27.33 -4.07 -4.55
C ILE A 391 -26.27 -3.33 -3.73
N THR A 392 -26.00 -3.78 -2.50
CA THR A 392 -24.98 -3.17 -1.64
C THR A 392 -23.58 -3.31 -2.23
N THR A 393 -23.26 -4.49 -2.76
CA THR A 393 -21.97 -4.78 -3.40
C THR A 393 -21.82 -3.96 -4.69
N PHE A 394 -22.86 -3.91 -5.51
CA PHE A 394 -22.92 -3.12 -6.75
C PHE A 394 -22.72 -1.63 -6.48
N ARG A 395 -23.45 -1.04 -5.52
CA ARG A 395 -23.25 0.36 -5.10
C ARG A 395 -21.82 0.62 -4.64
N SER A 396 -21.22 -0.31 -3.90
CA SER A 396 -19.84 -0.19 -3.44
C SER A 396 -18.84 -0.22 -4.61
N ILE A 397 -19.08 -1.07 -5.61
CA ILE A 397 -18.26 -1.15 -6.83
C ILE A 397 -18.41 0.15 -7.64
N LEU A 398 -19.64 0.59 -7.89
CA LEU A 398 -19.95 1.81 -8.64
C LEU A 398 -19.32 3.04 -7.99
N ARG A 399 -19.41 3.14 -6.66
CA ARG A 399 -18.79 4.23 -5.88
C ARG A 399 -17.26 4.22 -5.99
N SER A 400 -16.62 3.05 -5.90
CA SER A 400 -15.17 2.90 -6.01
C SER A 400 -14.67 3.20 -7.44
N ALA A 401 -15.41 2.76 -8.46
CA ALA A 401 -15.13 3.06 -9.86
C ALA A 401 -15.34 4.56 -10.16
N GLY A 402 -16.39 5.16 -9.61
CA GLY A 402 -16.65 6.59 -9.68
C GLY A 402 -15.52 7.43 -9.07
N PHE A 403 -15.03 7.04 -7.88
CA PHE A 403 -13.87 7.67 -7.24
C PHE A 403 -12.65 7.74 -8.18
N LEU A 404 -12.29 6.61 -8.82
CA LEU A 404 -11.12 6.55 -9.70
C LEU A 404 -11.37 7.28 -11.04
N SER A 405 -12.58 7.20 -11.59
CA SER A 405 -12.99 7.95 -12.78
C SER A 405 -12.91 9.46 -12.54
N THR A 406 -13.45 9.96 -11.42
CA THR A 406 -13.35 11.37 -11.03
C THR A 406 -11.90 11.77 -10.77
N PHE A 407 -11.07 10.88 -10.20
CA PHE A 407 -9.64 11.14 -10.04
C PHE A 407 -8.98 11.45 -11.39
N VAL A 408 -9.24 10.65 -12.43
CA VAL A 408 -8.65 10.85 -13.77
C VAL A 408 -9.27 12.04 -14.49
N SER A 409 -10.61 12.15 -14.50
CA SER A 409 -11.32 13.24 -15.17
C SER A 409 -10.94 14.60 -14.58
N SER A 410 -10.88 14.72 -13.25
CA SER A 410 -10.51 15.99 -12.61
C SER A 410 -9.09 16.47 -12.93
N ILE A 411 -8.13 15.57 -13.21
CA ILE A 411 -6.80 15.95 -13.71
C ILE A 411 -6.93 16.65 -15.06
N TRP A 412 -7.61 16.02 -16.01
CA TRP A 412 -7.78 16.57 -17.36
C TRP A 412 -8.59 17.87 -17.35
N LEU A 413 -9.66 17.92 -16.56
CA LEU A 413 -10.44 19.14 -16.38
C LEU A 413 -9.57 20.26 -15.80
N ALA A 414 -8.79 20.01 -14.75
CA ALA A 414 -7.93 21.02 -14.15
C ALA A 414 -6.81 21.49 -15.10
N ILE A 415 -6.23 20.57 -15.89
CA ILE A 415 -5.25 20.92 -16.93
C ILE A 415 -5.89 21.84 -17.97
N CYS A 416 -7.10 21.53 -18.45
CA CYS A 416 -7.79 22.37 -19.42
C CYS A 416 -8.28 23.69 -18.82
N MET A 417 -8.73 23.69 -17.57
CA MET A 417 -9.16 24.89 -16.82
C MET A 417 -8.01 25.89 -16.67
N THR A 418 -6.81 25.40 -16.39
CA THR A 418 -5.62 26.24 -16.27
C THR A 418 -5.14 26.76 -17.61
N ARG A 419 -4.93 25.88 -18.59
CA ARG A 419 -4.25 26.25 -19.84
C ARG A 419 -5.15 26.84 -20.92
N THR A 420 -6.47 26.64 -20.86
CA THR A 420 -7.38 27.00 -21.96
C THR A 420 -8.66 27.68 -21.50
N LEU A 421 -9.38 27.10 -20.54
CA LEU A 421 -10.76 27.52 -20.27
C LEU A 421 -10.85 28.78 -19.42
N ALA A 422 -10.02 28.90 -18.38
CA ALA A 422 -10.11 29.98 -17.39
C ALA A 422 -8.77 30.71 -17.15
N LEU A 423 -7.78 30.09 -16.49
CA LEU A 423 -6.64 30.85 -15.95
C LEU A 423 -5.78 31.53 -17.04
N ALA A 424 -5.44 30.82 -18.12
CA ALA A 424 -4.67 31.42 -19.22
C ALA A 424 -5.40 32.58 -19.92
N ARG A 425 -6.74 32.58 -19.91
CA ARG A 425 -7.54 33.71 -20.44
C ARG A 425 -7.62 34.88 -19.48
N LEU A 426 -7.70 34.60 -18.17
CA LEU A 426 -7.71 35.62 -17.13
C LEU A 426 -6.34 36.31 -17.01
N PHE A 427 -5.26 35.60 -17.30
CA PHE A 427 -3.89 36.09 -17.18
C PHE A 427 -3.10 35.92 -18.51
N PRO A 428 -3.47 36.64 -19.58
CA PRO A 428 -2.85 36.49 -20.90
C PRO A 428 -1.38 36.90 -20.94
N GLY A 429 -0.93 37.71 -19.98
CA GLY A 429 0.48 38.12 -19.83
C GLY A 429 1.38 37.03 -19.24
N ILE A 430 0.84 35.91 -18.76
CA ILE A 430 1.63 34.77 -18.27
C ILE A 430 1.89 33.81 -19.44
N SER A 431 3.17 33.55 -19.70
CA SER A 431 3.58 32.66 -20.79
C SER A 431 3.07 31.21 -20.61
N HIS A 432 2.83 30.53 -21.72
CA HIS A 432 2.53 29.10 -21.71
C HIS A 432 3.72 28.22 -21.35
N ASP A 433 4.95 28.75 -21.29
CA ASP A 433 6.09 28.05 -20.69
C ASP A 433 5.84 27.79 -19.19
N PHE A 434 5.17 28.73 -18.51
CA PHE A 434 4.74 28.54 -17.13
C PHE A 434 3.54 27.59 -17.04
N TRP A 435 2.51 27.79 -17.88
CA TRP A 435 1.29 26.98 -17.84
C TRP A 435 1.54 25.52 -18.19
N ASP A 436 2.34 25.20 -19.21
CA ASP A 436 2.69 23.83 -19.57
C ASP A 436 3.95 23.32 -18.80
N GLY A 437 4.60 24.22 -18.04
CA GLY A 437 5.74 23.93 -17.18
C GLY A 437 5.40 23.23 -15.86
N PRO A 438 6.43 22.93 -15.03
CA PRO A 438 6.32 22.07 -13.84
C PRO A 438 5.41 22.56 -12.72
N TYR A 439 5.03 23.84 -12.73
CA TYR A 439 4.22 24.49 -11.70
C TYR A 439 2.87 24.99 -12.22
N GLY A 440 2.56 24.76 -13.49
CA GLY A 440 1.32 25.19 -14.12
C GLY A 440 0.22 24.13 -14.08
N CYS A 441 -0.28 23.76 -15.25
CA CYS A 441 -1.49 22.97 -15.46
C CYS A 441 -1.42 21.57 -14.84
N ALA A 442 -0.33 20.83 -15.07
CA ALA A 442 -0.20 19.47 -14.55
C ALA A 442 0.02 19.45 -13.02
N PHE A 443 0.61 20.52 -12.46
CA PHE A 443 0.70 20.70 -11.01
C PHE A 443 -0.68 20.92 -10.40
N LEU A 444 -1.50 21.82 -10.97
CA LEU A 444 -2.87 22.00 -10.48
C LEU A 444 -3.72 20.72 -10.66
N GLY A 445 -3.57 20.02 -11.79
CA GLY A 445 -4.19 18.71 -12.00
C GLY A 445 -3.80 17.71 -10.92
N SER A 446 -2.53 17.70 -10.52
CA SER A 446 -2.03 16.85 -9.43
C SER A 446 -2.63 17.24 -8.06
N LEU A 447 -2.86 18.54 -7.80
CA LEU A 447 -3.48 19.01 -6.55
C LEU A 447 -4.98 18.71 -6.49
N VAL A 448 -5.69 18.87 -7.61
CA VAL A 448 -7.16 18.71 -7.64
C VAL A 448 -7.56 17.23 -7.55
N CYS A 449 -6.80 16.33 -8.18
CA CYS A 449 -7.21 14.93 -8.33
C CYS A 449 -7.43 14.18 -7.01
N GLY A 450 -6.63 14.49 -5.99
CA GLY A 450 -6.72 13.86 -4.67
C GLY A 450 -8.05 14.12 -3.95
N SER A 451 -8.79 15.16 -4.34
CA SER A 451 -10.10 15.49 -3.75
C SER A 451 -11.18 14.45 -4.07
N SER A 452 -11.00 13.61 -5.10
CA SER A 452 -11.98 12.59 -5.45
C SER A 452 -12.21 11.57 -4.33
N ILE A 453 -11.28 11.46 -3.37
CA ILE A 453 -11.38 10.56 -2.21
C ILE A 453 -12.64 10.76 -1.37
N TRP A 454 -13.28 11.93 -1.45
CA TRP A 454 -14.55 12.20 -0.78
C TRP A 454 -15.73 11.38 -1.32
N ILE A 455 -15.64 10.89 -2.57
CA ILE A 455 -16.56 9.92 -3.14
C ILE A 455 -16.40 8.55 -2.47
N GLU A 456 -15.19 8.26 -1.96
CA GLU A 456 -14.92 7.00 -1.27
C GLU A 456 -15.55 6.99 0.14
N GLU A 457 -15.94 5.82 0.66
CA GLU A 457 -16.54 5.69 1.98
C GLU A 457 -15.48 5.85 3.06
N GLY A 458 -15.81 6.59 4.13
CA GLY A 458 -14.85 6.95 5.19
C GLY A 458 -14.06 5.76 5.75
N LYS A 459 -14.69 4.59 5.88
CA LYS A 459 -14.04 3.36 6.37
C LYS A 459 -12.91 2.85 5.45
N ARG A 460 -12.98 3.13 4.15
CA ARG A 460 -12.01 2.70 3.13
C ARG A 460 -10.93 3.74 2.86
N ARG A 461 -11.21 5.03 3.12
CA ARG A 461 -10.25 6.14 2.90
C ARG A 461 -8.92 5.91 3.59
N GLY A 462 -8.95 5.40 4.82
CA GLY A 462 -7.74 5.08 5.57
C GLY A 462 -6.86 4.02 4.93
N GLU A 463 -7.45 2.93 4.41
CA GLU A 463 -6.69 1.90 3.71
C GLU A 463 -6.16 2.40 2.36
N MET A 464 -6.92 3.26 1.65
CA MET A 464 -6.45 3.90 0.42
C MET A 464 -5.29 4.86 0.70
N ALA A 465 -5.37 5.67 1.76
CA ALA A 465 -4.31 6.59 2.18
C ALA A 465 -3.03 5.83 2.53
N LEU A 466 -3.11 4.78 3.35
CA LEU A 466 -1.95 3.96 3.72
C LEU A 466 -1.42 3.09 2.57
N TYR A 467 -2.21 2.90 1.52
CA TYR A 467 -1.75 2.24 0.29
C TYR A 467 -0.90 3.18 -0.58
N VAL A 468 -1.28 4.46 -0.69
CA VAL A 468 -0.53 5.42 -1.51
C VAL A 468 0.65 6.05 -0.76
N LEU A 469 0.54 6.23 0.56
CA LEU A 469 1.52 6.95 1.36
C LEU A 469 2.95 6.39 1.28
N PRO A 470 3.20 5.06 1.33
CA PRO A 470 4.57 4.53 1.18
C PRO A 470 5.21 4.93 -0.15
N ARG A 471 4.42 5.03 -1.22
CA ARG A 471 4.90 5.45 -2.55
C ARG A 471 5.17 6.94 -2.61
N ALA A 472 4.35 7.75 -1.94
CA ALA A 472 4.58 9.19 -1.81
C ALA A 472 5.84 9.48 -0.98
N VAL A 473 6.02 8.81 0.16
CA VAL A 473 7.23 8.89 0.99
C VAL A 473 8.46 8.53 0.16
N ARG A 474 8.41 7.40 -0.56
CA ARG A 474 9.48 7.00 -1.48
C ARG A 474 9.81 8.11 -2.49
N ALA A 475 8.79 8.72 -3.08
CA ALA A 475 8.95 9.77 -4.07
C ALA A 475 9.57 11.05 -3.48
N CYS A 476 9.50 11.26 -2.17
CA CYS A 476 10.18 12.37 -1.49
C CYS A 476 11.66 12.10 -1.18
N ILE A 477 12.11 10.84 -1.20
CA ILE A 477 13.50 10.49 -0.88
C ILE A 477 14.38 10.68 -2.13
N PRO A 478 15.56 11.34 -2.02
CA PRO A 478 16.48 11.51 -3.14
C PRO A 478 16.89 10.18 -3.78
N LEU A 479 16.65 10.05 -5.09
CA LEU A 479 16.93 8.81 -5.81
C LEU A 479 18.43 8.51 -5.91
N SER A 480 19.28 9.53 -5.96
CA SER A 480 20.74 9.39 -5.92
C SER A 480 21.18 8.69 -4.63
N TRP A 481 20.63 9.11 -3.48
CA TRP A 481 20.91 8.49 -2.20
C TRP A 481 20.41 7.05 -2.14
N LEU A 482 19.19 6.79 -2.59
CA LEU A 482 18.62 5.43 -2.66
C LEU A 482 19.40 4.48 -3.58
N LYS A 483 20.01 5.00 -4.65
CA LYS A 483 20.83 4.22 -5.60
C LYS A 483 22.31 4.15 -5.22
N SER A 484 22.79 5.00 -4.31
CA SER A 484 24.20 5.13 -3.95
C SER A 484 24.85 3.82 -3.47
N GLY A 485 24.06 2.88 -2.95
CA GLY A 485 24.57 1.62 -2.40
C GLY A 485 25.35 1.79 -1.09
N HIS A 486 25.38 3.00 -0.51
CA HIS A 486 26.08 3.29 0.73
C HIS A 486 25.62 2.38 1.87
N LYS A 487 26.54 2.01 2.76
CA LYS A 487 26.23 1.20 3.96
C LYS A 487 25.17 1.89 4.81
N SER A 488 25.19 3.23 4.89
CA SER A 488 24.20 4.04 5.62
C SER A 488 22.76 3.77 5.18
N VAL A 489 22.49 3.76 3.87
CA VAL A 489 21.15 3.47 3.31
C VAL A 489 20.65 2.11 3.78
N ARG A 490 21.51 1.10 3.72
CA ARG A 490 21.17 -0.28 4.14
C ARG A 490 20.95 -0.38 5.65
N THR A 491 21.74 0.32 6.46
CA THR A 491 21.58 0.36 7.91
C THR A 491 20.29 1.06 8.29
N ILE A 492 19.99 2.22 7.69
CA ILE A 492 18.73 2.95 7.93
C ILE A 492 17.53 2.10 7.54
N GLU A 493 17.56 1.45 6.37
CA GLU A 493 16.49 0.55 5.96
C GLU A 493 16.28 -0.60 6.96
N ARG A 494 17.36 -1.20 7.48
CA ARG A 494 17.27 -2.25 8.51
C ARG A 494 16.66 -1.73 9.79
N LEU A 495 17.13 -0.58 10.28
CA LEU A 495 16.61 0.02 11.51
C LEU A 495 15.12 0.32 11.36
N VAL A 496 14.72 0.97 10.26
CA VAL A 496 13.32 1.29 9.99
C VAL A 496 12.49 0.01 9.89
N PHE A 497 12.94 -1.02 9.17
CA PHE A 497 12.21 -2.29 9.06
C PHE A 497 12.03 -2.96 10.43
N VAL A 498 13.11 -3.07 11.20
CA VAL A 498 13.12 -3.75 12.50
C VAL A 498 12.20 -3.06 13.48
N LEU A 499 12.34 -1.74 13.63
CA LEU A 499 11.49 -0.96 14.53
C LEU A 499 10.02 -1.03 14.10
N SER A 500 9.75 -0.90 12.80
CA SER A 500 8.37 -0.90 12.29
C SER A 500 7.67 -2.24 12.48
N LEU A 501 8.34 -3.35 12.13
CA LEU A 501 7.76 -4.69 12.29
C LEU A 501 7.60 -5.03 13.77
N ALA A 502 8.59 -4.71 14.61
CA ALA A 502 8.51 -4.93 16.05
C ALA A 502 7.37 -4.14 16.71
N THR A 503 7.18 -2.87 16.33
CA THR A 503 6.06 -2.05 16.81
C THR A 503 4.72 -2.66 16.40
N LEU A 504 4.56 -3.08 15.15
CA LEU A 504 3.31 -3.67 14.66
C LEU A 504 2.95 -4.99 15.38
N LEU A 505 3.94 -5.87 15.58
CA LEU A 505 3.75 -7.13 16.28
C LEU A 505 3.42 -6.92 17.76
N THR A 506 4.14 -6.01 18.41
CA THR A 506 3.89 -5.66 19.82
C THR A 506 2.53 -5.01 20.00
N ALA A 507 2.14 -4.09 19.12
CA ALA A 507 0.81 -3.50 19.12
C ALA A 507 -0.29 -4.53 18.86
N ASN A 508 -0.03 -5.59 18.08
CA ASN A 508 -1.01 -6.67 17.93
C ASN A 508 -1.22 -7.49 19.20
N THR A 509 -0.23 -7.60 20.08
CA THR A 509 -0.39 -8.31 21.36
C THR A 509 -1.05 -7.38 22.39
N HIS A 510 -0.54 -6.16 22.52
CA HIS A 510 -0.84 -5.25 23.63
C HIS A 510 -1.87 -4.16 23.33
N SER A 511 -2.10 -3.82 22.06
CA SER A 511 -2.92 -2.67 21.67
C SER A 511 -3.61 -2.88 20.32
N GLN A 512 -4.39 -3.96 20.19
CA GLN A 512 -5.03 -4.34 18.93
C GLN A 512 -5.95 -3.26 18.34
N ASP A 513 -6.46 -2.35 19.17
CA ASP A 513 -7.32 -1.24 18.75
C ASP A 513 -6.58 -0.06 18.10
N ALA A 514 -5.25 -0.02 18.25
CA ALA A 514 -4.40 0.91 17.53
C ALA A 514 -4.17 0.47 16.07
N LEU A 515 -4.34 -0.82 15.76
CA LEU A 515 -4.23 -1.33 14.39
C LEU A 515 -5.57 -1.15 13.64
N ARG A 516 -5.49 -0.87 12.33
CA ARG A 516 -6.68 -0.71 11.47
C ARG A 516 -6.70 -1.65 10.28
N GLY A 517 -7.93 -1.88 9.78
CA GLY A 517 -8.24 -2.57 8.54
C GLY A 517 -7.38 -3.81 8.27
N LEU A 518 -6.57 -3.75 7.22
CA LEU A 518 -5.80 -4.90 6.74
C LEU A 518 -4.72 -5.34 7.72
N SER A 519 -3.98 -4.42 8.36
CA SER A 519 -2.92 -4.81 9.31
C SER A 519 -3.50 -5.48 10.54
N ARG A 520 -4.60 -4.96 11.09
CA ARG A 520 -5.33 -5.60 12.20
C ARG A 520 -5.82 -6.98 11.80
N TRP A 521 -6.41 -7.12 10.61
CA TRP A 521 -6.94 -8.39 10.13
C TRP A 521 -5.82 -9.43 9.91
N THR A 522 -4.74 -9.06 9.22
CA THR A 522 -3.63 -9.96 8.92
C THR A 522 -2.92 -10.42 10.19
N LEU A 523 -2.58 -9.50 11.09
CA LEU A 523 -1.88 -9.85 12.32
C LEU A 523 -2.76 -10.64 13.28
N ALA A 524 -4.06 -10.34 13.38
CA ALA A 524 -4.97 -11.14 14.18
C ALA A 524 -5.12 -12.57 13.63
N PHE A 525 -5.22 -12.73 12.30
CA PHE A 525 -5.28 -14.05 11.67
C PHE A 525 -3.99 -14.85 11.91
N VAL A 526 -2.82 -14.22 11.75
CA VAL A 526 -1.54 -14.89 11.92
C VAL A 526 -1.30 -15.27 13.38
N MET A 527 -1.53 -14.33 14.31
CA MET A 527 -1.14 -14.48 15.71
C MET A 527 -2.15 -15.27 16.54
N LYS A 528 -3.45 -15.19 16.23
CA LYS A 528 -4.50 -15.86 17.02
C LYS A 528 -5.31 -16.89 16.22
N GLY A 529 -5.17 -16.93 14.91
CA GLY A 529 -5.78 -17.95 14.07
C GLY A 529 -7.18 -17.65 13.53
N PRO A 530 -7.69 -18.54 12.65
CA PRO A 530 -8.96 -18.37 11.96
C PRO A 530 -10.19 -18.51 12.86
N ASN A 531 -10.04 -18.96 14.11
CA ASN A 531 -11.16 -19.16 15.04
C ASN A 531 -11.43 -17.93 15.94
N THR A 532 -10.58 -16.91 15.89
CA THR A 532 -10.80 -15.70 16.69
C THR A 532 -11.90 -14.80 16.15
N GLY A 533 -12.55 -14.11 17.09
CA GLY A 533 -13.83 -13.38 17.03
C GLY A 533 -14.28 -12.76 15.70
N PHE A 534 -13.40 -12.32 14.80
CA PHE A 534 -13.83 -11.82 13.49
C PHE A 534 -14.40 -12.92 12.58
N TRP A 535 -13.70 -14.04 12.40
CA TRP A 535 -14.14 -15.13 11.53
C TRP A 535 -15.27 -15.95 12.16
N LYS A 536 -15.26 -16.11 13.49
CA LYS A 536 -16.38 -16.72 14.24
C LYS A 536 -17.65 -15.86 14.13
N ARG A 537 -17.60 -14.54 14.42
CA ARG A 537 -18.75 -13.61 14.22
C ARG A 537 -19.20 -13.52 12.77
N ARG A 538 -18.26 -13.48 11.82
CA ARG A 538 -18.62 -13.49 10.40
C ARG A 538 -19.32 -14.81 10.09
N ARG A 539 -18.77 -15.99 10.38
CA ARG A 539 -19.39 -17.30 10.09
C ARG A 539 -20.75 -17.46 10.80
N GLN A 540 -20.89 -16.98 12.03
CA GLN A 540 -22.08 -17.15 12.88
C GLN A 540 -23.14 -16.03 12.78
N ASN A 541 -22.97 -15.04 11.89
CA ASN A 541 -23.90 -13.90 11.70
C ASN A 541 -24.20 -13.07 12.98
N THR A 542 -23.38 -13.12 14.03
CA THR A 542 -23.57 -12.31 15.25
C THR A 542 -22.86 -10.95 15.14
N SER A 543 -23.63 -9.87 15.12
CA SER A 543 -23.15 -8.47 15.06
C SER A 543 -22.85 -7.86 16.44
N VAL A 544 -23.14 -8.57 17.53
CA VAL A 544 -23.00 -8.09 18.90
C VAL A 544 -21.83 -8.81 19.59
N ALA A 545 -21.02 -8.06 20.34
CA ALA A 545 -19.99 -8.66 21.19
C ALA A 545 -20.66 -9.44 22.33
N PRO A 546 -20.20 -10.64 22.70
CA PRO A 546 -20.70 -11.30 23.90
C PRO A 546 -20.40 -10.38 25.08
N THR A 547 -21.42 -10.10 25.89
CA THR A 547 -21.28 -9.52 27.22
C THR A 547 -20.29 -10.41 27.99
N PRO A 548 -19.30 -9.84 28.70
CA PRO A 548 -18.50 -10.63 29.63
C PRO A 548 -19.46 -11.26 30.63
N VAL A 549 -19.51 -12.58 30.67
CA VAL A 549 -20.13 -13.29 31.79
C VAL A 549 -19.16 -13.10 32.95
N GLU A 550 -19.58 -12.35 33.97
CA GLU A 550 -18.89 -12.32 35.26
C GLU A 550 -18.73 -13.76 35.73
N SER A 551 -17.49 -14.18 35.94
CA SER A 551 -17.16 -15.39 36.67
C SER A 551 -17.82 -15.29 38.04
N GLY A 552 -18.72 -16.23 38.34
CA GLY A 552 -19.52 -16.22 39.56
C GLY A 552 -18.69 -16.10 40.83
N SER A 553 -19.15 -15.22 41.72
CA SER A 553 -18.79 -15.20 43.13
C SER A 553 -19.30 -16.49 43.80
N PRO A 554 -18.46 -17.19 44.60
CA PRO A 554 -18.90 -18.35 45.36
C PRO A 554 -19.49 -17.85 46.68
N ASP A 555 -20.79 -17.56 46.70
CA ASP A 555 -21.56 -17.59 47.94
C ASP A 555 -23.05 -17.52 47.60
N GLN A 556 -23.73 -18.66 47.71
CA GLN A 556 -25.15 -18.76 48.03
C GLN A 556 -25.51 -20.21 48.34
N SER A 557 -25.71 -20.46 49.63
CA SER A 557 -26.32 -21.64 50.24
C SER A 557 -27.72 -21.93 49.68
N PRO A 558 -28.19 -23.20 49.70
CA PRO A 558 -29.46 -23.58 49.09
C PRO A 558 -30.64 -23.14 49.97
N VAL A 559 -31.51 -22.28 49.43
CA VAL A 559 -32.81 -21.98 50.05
C VAL A 559 -33.88 -22.83 49.37
N SER A 560 -34.53 -23.63 50.21
CA SER A 560 -35.68 -24.50 49.98
C SER A 560 -36.89 -23.77 49.38
N LEU A 561 -37.52 -24.41 48.39
CA LEU A 561 -38.86 -24.08 47.89
C LEU A 561 -39.92 -24.41 48.97
N PRO A 562 -40.89 -23.53 49.25
CA PRO A 562 -42.12 -23.93 49.90
C PRO A 562 -43.17 -24.38 48.87
N ASN A 563 -43.86 -25.43 49.29
CA ASN A 563 -45.01 -26.08 48.65
C ASN A 563 -46.24 -25.17 48.48
N THR A 564 -47.16 -25.68 47.65
CA THR A 564 -48.62 -25.45 47.61
C THR A 564 -49.08 -24.08 47.09
N GLN A 565 -50.07 -23.98 46.20
CA GLN A 565 -51.20 -24.86 45.88
C GLN A 565 -51.62 -24.67 44.42
#